data_AF-A0A736LI95-F1
#
_entry.id   AF-A0A736LI95-F1
#
_cell.length_a   1.000
_cell.length_b   1.000
_cell.length_c   1.000
_cell.angle_alpha   90.00
_cell.angle_beta   90.00
_cell.angle_gamma   90.00
#
_symmetry.space_group_name_H-M   'P 1'
#
loop_
_entity.id
_entity.type
_entity.pdbx_description
1 polymer ?
#
loop_
_entity_poly.entity_id
_entity_poly.type
_entity_poly.pdbx_seq_one_letter_code
_entity_poly.pdbx_strand_id
1 'polypeptide(L)' 'ISSGETPILLVVRKEGGLFSKDETQMVNLRTQGDRTIVDGLFDKAYLVIGVGSSQEKVTITRG' A
#
# COMPACT_ATOMS: atom_id res chain seq x y z
N ILE A 1 11.20 11.38 -3.99
CA ILE A 1 10.12 10.71 -4.75
C ILE A 1 10.14 11.33 -6.14
N SER A 2 10.46 10.54 -7.17
CA SER A 2 10.50 11.01 -8.56
C SER A 2 9.13 11.61 -8.94
N SER A 3 9.15 12.75 -9.60
CA SER A 3 7.96 13.54 -9.96
C SER A 3 7.01 12.76 -10.87
N GLY A 4 5.82 12.39 -10.38
CA GLY A 4 4.68 12.02 -11.23
C GLY A 4 3.77 10.91 -10.69
N GLU A 5 4.29 9.96 -9.93
CA GLU A 5 3.49 8.80 -9.50
C GLU A 5 2.99 8.98 -8.06
N THR A 6 1.67 9.01 -7.90
CA THR A 6 1.05 9.07 -6.59
C THR A 6 0.99 7.66 -6.01
N PRO A 7 1.63 7.40 -4.84
CA PRO A 7 1.56 6.09 -4.23
C PRO A 7 0.15 5.77 -3.74
N ILE A 8 -0.20 4.50 -3.78
CA ILE A 8 -1.38 3.95 -3.11
C ILE A 8 -0.96 3.03 -1.98
N LEU A 9 -1.78 2.96 -0.95
CA LEU A 9 -1.62 2.05 0.17
C LEU A 9 -2.79 1.08 0.19
N LEU A 10 -2.45 -0.20 0.16
CA LEU A 10 -3.39 -1.31 0.18
C LEU A 10 -3.22 -2.07 1.50
N VAL A 11 -4.18 -1.97 2.40
CA VAL A 11 -4.17 -2.72 3.66
C VAL A 11 -4.55 -4.17 3.38
N VAL A 12 -3.76 -5.10 3.90
CA VAL A 12 -4.06 -6.54 3.82
C VAL A 12 -5.11 -6.86 4.90
N ARG A 13 -6.31 -7.23 4.47
CA ARG A 13 -7.41 -7.65 5.35
C ARG A 13 -7.35 -9.13 5.69
N LYS A 14 -6.88 -9.93 4.74
CA LYS A 14 -6.68 -11.36 4.90
C LYS A 14 -5.50 -11.80 4.04
N GLU A 15 -4.60 -12.55 4.65
CA GLU A 15 -3.48 -13.14 3.92
C GLU A 15 -3.96 -14.27 3.01
N GLY A 16 -3.39 -14.30 1.81
CA GLY A 16 -3.52 -15.41 0.89
C GLY A 16 -2.74 -16.62 1.36
N GLY A 17 -3.12 -17.79 0.83
CA GLY A 17 -2.39 -19.04 1.04
C GLY A 17 -1.60 -19.44 -0.21
N LEU A 18 -1.15 -20.69 -0.25
CA LEU A 18 -0.31 -21.23 -1.32
C LEU A 18 -0.90 -21.05 -2.75
N PHE A 19 -2.22 -20.91 -2.85
CA PHE A 19 -2.95 -20.81 -4.11
C PHE A 19 -3.85 -19.57 -4.20
N SER A 20 -3.78 -18.64 -3.23
CA SER A 20 -4.62 -17.44 -3.22
C SER A 20 -3.82 -16.18 -2.95
N LYS A 21 -4.26 -15.06 -3.55
CA LYS A 21 -3.68 -13.75 -3.31
C LYS A 21 -4.26 -13.15 -2.03
N ASP A 22 -3.54 -12.20 -1.47
CA ASP A 22 -4.04 -11.43 -0.33
C ASP A 22 -5.29 -10.64 -0.71
N GLU A 23 -6.22 -10.58 0.23
CA GLU A 23 -7.37 -9.69 0.14
C GLU A 23 -6.94 -8.31 0.63
N THR A 24 -6.97 -7.34 -0.28
CA THR A 24 -6.51 -5.97 0.00
C THR A 24 -7.62 -4.95 -0.11
N GLN A 25 -7.58 -3.95 0.76
CA GLN A 25 -8.46 -2.79 0.70
C GLN A 25 -7.63 -1.51 0.54
N MET A 26 -7.96 -0.69 -0.45
CA MET A 26 -7.39 0.65 -0.59
C MET A 26 -7.88 1.53 0.57
N VAL A 27 -6.97 2.28 1.17
CA VAL A 27 -7.29 3.22 2.23
C VAL A 27 -7.18 4.67 1.75
N ASN A 28 -7.90 5.56 2.43
CA ASN A 28 -7.77 6.97 2.18
C ASN A 28 -6.40 7.45 2.67
N LEU A 29 -5.73 8.20 1.80
CA LEU A 29 -4.41 8.77 2.00
C LEU A 29 -4.51 10.27 1.80
N ARG A 30 -3.86 11.03 2.66
CA ARG A 30 -3.76 12.48 2.53
C ARG A 30 -2.31 12.92 2.57
N THR A 31 -1.92 13.81 1.68
CA THR A 31 -0.57 14.38 1.66
C THR A 31 -0.53 15.63 2.52
N GLN A 32 0.47 15.72 3.40
CA GLN A 32 0.76 16.91 4.21
C GLN A 32 2.25 17.21 4.13
N GLY A 33 2.61 18.22 3.34
CA GLY A 33 4.01 18.59 3.12
C GLY A 33 4.81 17.45 2.48
N ASP A 34 5.81 16.95 3.20
CA ASP A 34 6.71 15.87 2.80
C ASP A 34 6.24 14.47 3.23
N ARG A 35 5.03 14.35 3.80
CA ARG A 35 4.52 13.11 4.38
C ARG A 35 3.14 12.76 3.84
N THR A 36 2.89 11.46 3.74
CA THR A 36 1.54 10.91 3.50
C THR A 36 1.01 10.35 4.80
N ILE A 37 -0.19 10.77 5.17
CA ILE A 37 -0.89 10.33 6.37
C ILE A 37 -1.97 9.35 5.95
N VAL A 38 -2.03 8.24 6.67
CA VAL A 38 -3.01 7.18 6.52
C VAL A 38 -3.96 7.27 7.71
N ASP A 39 -5.25 7.29 7.45
CA ASP A 39 -6.24 7.21 8.52
C ASP A 39 -6.55 5.72 8.79
N GLY A 40 -6.01 5.18 9.89
CA GLY A 40 -6.32 3.83 10.39
C GLY A 40 -5.11 3.00 10.80
N LEU A 41 -5.36 2.01 11.66
CA LEU A 41 -4.37 1.02 12.07
C LEU A 41 -4.43 -0.21 11.15
N PHE A 42 -3.27 -0.78 10.87
CA PHE A 42 -3.10 -2.01 10.09
C PHE A 42 -1.87 -2.78 10.59
N ASP A 43 -1.91 -4.10 10.45
CA ASP A 43 -0.78 -4.97 10.79
C ASP A 43 0.09 -5.25 9.56
N LYS A 44 -0.51 -5.26 8.36
CA LYS A 44 0.19 -5.43 7.09
C LYS A 44 -0.42 -4.58 5.99
N ALA A 45 0.42 -3.92 5.19
CA ALA A 45 0.01 -3.14 4.03
C ALA A 45 1.03 -3.18 2.90
N TYR A 46 0.57 -2.91 1.68
CA TYR A 46 1.39 -2.74 0.50
C TYR A 46 1.39 -1.27 0.07
N LEU A 47 2.56 -0.64 0.10
CA LEU A 47 2.79 0.65 -0.54
C LEU A 47 3.20 0.39 -1.98
N VAL A 48 2.41 0.91 -2.91
CA VAL A 48 2.53 0.60 -4.33
C VAL A 48 2.66 1.89 -5.14
N ILE A 49 3.59 1.89 -6.08
CA ILE A 49 3.74 2.92 -7.12
C ILE A 49 3.75 2.25 -8.50
N GLY A 50 3.48 3.03 -9.55
CA GLY A 50 3.37 2.53 -10.91
C GLY A 50 2.12 1.68 -11.19
N VAL A 51 2.00 1.24 -12.44
CA VAL A 51 0.89 0.42 -12.94
C VAL A 51 1.40 -0.70 -13.85
N GLY A 52 0.61 -1.77 -13.98
CA GLY A 52 0.93 -2.88 -14.87
C GLY A 52 2.26 -3.57 -14.52
N SER A 53 3.13 -3.76 -15.52
CA SER A 53 4.42 -4.43 -15.35
C SER A 53 5.49 -3.58 -14.69
N SER A 54 5.30 -2.25 -14.58
CA SER A 54 6.24 -1.32 -13.95
C SER A 54 5.86 -1.00 -12.51
N GLN A 55 4.99 -1.81 -11.91
CA GLN A 55 4.55 -1.62 -10.53
C GLN A 55 5.65 -2.02 -9.55
N GLU A 56 5.97 -1.11 -8.62
CA GLU A 56 6.85 -1.40 -7.49
C GLU A 56 6.04 -1.52 -6.19
N LYS A 57 6.44 -2.44 -5.32
CA LYS A 57 5.73 -2.75 -4.07
C LYS A 57 6.67 -2.85 -2.88
N VAL A 58 6.36 -2.11 -1.83
CA VAL A 58 6.96 -2.24 -0.50
C VAL A 58 5.94 -2.81 0.47
N THR A 59 6.33 -3.84 1.23
CA THR A 59 5.50 -4.40 2.31
C THR A 59 5.83 -3.70 3.62
N ILE A 60 4.80 -3.18 4.28
CA ILE A 60 4.88 -2.60 5.62
C ILE A 60 4.22 -3.58 6.58
N THR A 61 4.94 -3.98 7.62
CA THR A 61 4.42 -4.85 8.69
C THR A 61 4.61 -4.16 10.03
N ARG A 62 3.55 -4.16 10.85
CA ARG A 62 3.61 -3.70 12.23
C ARG A 62 4.35 -4.73 13.07
N GLY A 63 5.36 -4.28 13.82
CA GLY A 63 6.08 -5.06 14.83
C GLY A 63 5.74 -4.62 16.23
#